data_AF-A0A7Y7EAL4-F1
#
_entry.id   AF-A0A7Y7EAL4-F1
#
_cell.length_a   1.000
_cell.length_b   1.000
_cell.length_c   1.000
_cell.angle_alpha   90.00
_cell.angle_beta   90.00
_cell.angle_gamma   90.00
#
_symmetry.space_group_name_H-M   'P 1'
#
loop_
_entity.id
_entity.type
_entity.pdbx_description
1 polymer ?
#
loop_
_entity_poly.entity_id
_entity_poly.type
_entity_poly.pdbx_seq_one_letter_code
_entity_poly.pdbx_strand_id
1 'polypeptide(L)'
;MQGSLTAVRTDHRRDVEELLERAVEEEVRRSGGRTDGEALLRRGRAELDSLAAAAAEEYAAYTRALDEEATSVRPLGSRLSRASLGTPALATAAAAIAACAADLGLGTSGGTA
;
A
#
# COMPACT_ATOMS: atom_id res chain seq x y z
N MET A 1 32.48 11.81 6.97
CA MET A 1 31.08 12.29 6.86
C MET A 1 30.20 11.06 6.70
N GLN A 2 29.22 10.85 7.59
CA GLN A 2 28.26 9.75 7.50
C GLN A 2 26.92 10.34 7.08
N GLY A 3 26.41 9.98 5.89
CA GLY A 3 25.21 10.62 5.34
C GLY A 3 24.62 10.00 4.07
N SER A 4 25.00 8.75 3.75
CA SER A 4 24.55 8.09 2.50
C SER A 4 24.20 6.60 2.67
N LEU A 5 24.04 6.12 3.92
CA LEU A 5 23.54 4.77 4.22
C LEU A 5 21.99 4.70 4.25
N THR A 6 21.31 5.81 3.98
CA THR A 6 19.85 5.98 4.10
C THR A 6 19.18 6.08 2.73
N ALA A 7 19.50 5.16 1.82
CA ALA A 7 18.71 4.95 0.61
C ALA A 7 17.40 4.20 0.93
N VAL A 8 17.49 3.15 1.76
CA VAL A 8 16.35 2.31 2.19
C VAL A 8 15.75 2.84 3.50
N ARG A 9 14.41 2.82 3.66
CA ARG A 9 13.73 3.15 4.93
C ARG A 9 14.15 2.16 6.02
N THR A 10 14.39 2.65 7.23
CA THR A 10 14.94 1.87 8.35
C THR A 10 14.16 0.58 8.64
N ASP A 11 12.81 0.65 8.63
CA ASP A 11 11.97 -0.53 8.86
C ASP A 11 12.18 -1.59 7.77
N HIS A 12 12.14 -1.20 6.49
CA HIS A 12 12.38 -2.11 5.38
C HIS A 12 13.82 -2.68 5.39
N ARG A 13 14.81 -1.89 5.85
CA ARG A 13 16.21 -2.33 5.96
C ARG A 13 16.37 -3.38 7.07
N ARG A 14 15.68 -3.22 8.21
CA ARG A 14 15.62 -4.24 9.29
C ARG A 14 14.90 -5.50 8.82
N ASP A 15 13.73 -5.38 8.20
CA ASP A 15 12.92 -6.54 7.80
C ASP A 15 13.68 -7.43 6.80
N VAL A 16 14.53 -6.84 5.95
CA VAL A 16 15.45 -7.58 5.07
C VAL A 16 16.64 -8.20 5.83
N GLU A 17 17.15 -7.58 6.90
CA GLU A 17 18.18 -8.20 7.76
C GLU A 17 17.66 -9.40 8.54
N GLU A 18 16.45 -9.31 9.10
CA GLU A 18 15.80 -10.45 9.78
C GLU A 18 15.59 -11.64 8.83
N LEU A 19 15.27 -11.37 7.55
CA LEU A 19 15.19 -12.41 6.51
C LEU A 19 16.56 -12.97 6.14
N LEU A 20 17.59 -12.12 6.03
CA LEU A 20 18.96 -12.55 5.72
C LEU A 20 19.55 -13.42 6.84
N GLU A 21 19.36 -13.04 8.10
CA GLU A 21 19.84 -13.80 9.27
C GLU A 21 19.20 -15.19 9.30
N ARG A 22 17.88 -15.27 9.16
CA ARG A 22 17.14 -16.55 9.07
C ARG A 22 17.56 -17.42 7.87
N ALA A 23 17.95 -16.80 6.75
CA ALA A 23 18.47 -17.52 5.59
C ALA A 23 19.88 -18.10 5.84
N VAL A 24 20.74 -17.36 6.56
CA VAL A 24 22.05 -17.86 7.01
C VAL A 24 21.88 -19.00 8.03
N GLU A 25 20.90 -18.91 8.95
CA GLU A 25 20.57 -19.99 9.87
C GLU A 25 20.05 -21.28 9.18
N GLU A 26 19.27 -21.17 8.09
CA GLU A 26 18.94 -22.34 7.23
C GLU A 26 20.21 -22.92 6.61
N GLU A 27 21.05 -22.10 5.98
CA GLU A 27 22.23 -22.61 5.29
C GLU A 27 23.25 -23.26 6.24
N VAL A 28 23.54 -22.67 7.40
CA VAL A 28 24.44 -23.28 8.40
C VAL A 28 23.88 -24.63 8.89
N ARG A 29 22.55 -24.72 9.11
CA ARG A 29 21.86 -25.94 9.53
C ARG A 29 21.86 -26.99 8.42
N ARG A 30 21.55 -26.59 7.19
CA ARG A 30 21.52 -27.40 5.96
C ARG A 30 22.88 -27.98 5.62
N SER A 31 23.93 -27.18 5.73
CA SER A 31 25.31 -27.60 5.53
C SER A 31 25.91 -28.35 6.71
N GLY A 32 25.19 -28.51 7.83
CA GLY A 32 25.64 -29.28 9.00
C GLY A 32 26.85 -28.66 9.70
N GLY A 33 26.90 -27.33 9.79
CA GLY A 33 28.02 -26.59 10.39
C GLY A 33 29.28 -26.48 9.53
N ARG A 34 29.26 -26.96 8.27
CA ARG A 34 30.39 -26.80 7.33
C ARG A 34 30.52 -25.39 6.73
N THR A 35 29.54 -24.52 6.96
CA THR A 35 29.49 -23.14 6.45
C THR A 35 29.70 -22.17 7.62
N ASP A 36 30.63 -21.23 7.49
CA ASP A 36 30.81 -20.13 8.43
C ASP A 36 29.66 -19.11 8.25
N GLY A 37 28.71 -19.13 9.18
CA GLY A 37 27.57 -18.22 9.20
C GLY A 37 27.94 -16.75 9.44
N GLU A 38 29.01 -16.46 10.20
CA GLU A 38 29.42 -15.08 10.50
C GLU A 38 30.08 -14.44 9.27
N ALA A 39 30.92 -15.18 8.56
CA ALA A 39 31.45 -14.78 7.26
C ALA A 39 30.35 -14.64 6.20
N LEU A 40 29.39 -15.58 6.15
CA LEU A 40 28.27 -15.53 5.20
C LEU A 40 27.35 -14.33 5.47
N LEU A 41 27.02 -14.05 6.73
CA LEU A 41 26.18 -12.92 7.13
C LEU A 41 26.87 -11.57 6.87
N ARG A 42 28.17 -11.44 7.19
CA ARG A 42 28.96 -10.25 6.81
C ARG A 42 28.92 -10.00 5.31
N ARG A 43 29.13 -11.06 4.51
CA ARG A 43 29.06 -10.95 3.05
C ARG A 43 27.66 -10.54 2.60
N GLY A 44 26.62 -11.21 3.08
CA GLY A 44 25.23 -10.91 2.73
C GLY A 44 24.84 -9.46 3.00
N ARG A 45 25.27 -8.90 4.14
CA ARG A 45 25.05 -7.48 4.46
C ARG A 45 25.81 -6.53 3.51
N ALA A 46 27.04 -6.86 3.12
CA ALA A 46 27.81 -6.05 2.15
C ALA A 46 27.23 -6.12 0.72
N GLU A 47 26.75 -7.28 0.27
CA GLU A 47 26.06 -7.44 -1.02
C GLU A 47 24.70 -6.71 -0.99
N LEU A 48 24.01 -6.68 0.16
CA LEU A 48 22.78 -5.91 0.39
C LEU A 48 23.02 -4.39 0.37
N ASP A 49 24.12 -3.90 0.97
CA ASP A 49 24.49 -2.49 0.88
C ASP A 49 24.85 -2.09 -0.56
N SER A 50 25.51 -2.97 -1.31
CA SER A 50 25.79 -2.81 -2.74
C SER A 50 24.50 -2.70 -3.56
N LEU A 51 23.54 -3.60 -3.34
CA LEU A 51 22.22 -3.60 -3.99
C LEU A 51 21.39 -2.36 -3.62
N ALA A 52 21.41 -1.96 -2.34
CA ALA A 52 20.73 -0.77 -1.85
C ALA A 52 21.30 0.54 -2.43
N ALA A 53 22.61 0.59 -2.66
CA ALA A 53 23.26 1.71 -3.36
C ALA A 53 22.93 1.71 -4.86
N ALA A 54 22.89 0.53 -5.50
CA ALA A 54 22.60 0.40 -6.94
C ALA A 54 21.14 0.73 -7.31
N ALA A 55 20.18 0.51 -6.40
CA ALA A 55 18.75 0.78 -6.62
C ALA A 55 18.23 2.04 -5.89
N ALA A 56 19.14 2.95 -5.50
CA ALA A 56 18.81 4.07 -4.61
C ALA A 56 17.82 5.08 -5.22
N GLU A 57 17.91 5.34 -6.53
CA GLU A 57 17.04 6.30 -7.22
C GLU A 57 15.63 5.72 -7.42
N GLU A 58 15.54 4.46 -7.86
CA GLU A 58 14.29 3.72 -8.05
C GLU A 58 13.55 3.49 -6.73
N TYR A 59 14.28 3.13 -5.66
CA TYR A 59 13.69 2.97 -4.34
C TYR A 59 13.19 4.31 -3.77
N ALA A 60 13.91 5.42 -3.99
CA ALA A 60 13.46 6.75 -3.58
C ALA A 60 12.23 7.22 -4.38
N ALA A 61 12.11 6.85 -5.66
CA ALA A 61 10.91 7.08 -6.46
C ALA A 61 9.72 6.23 -5.98
N TYR A 62 9.95 4.95 -5.66
CA TYR A 62 8.94 4.04 -5.10
C TYR A 62 8.41 4.51 -3.75
N THR A 63 9.28 4.90 -2.81
CA THR A 63 8.83 5.39 -1.50
C THR A 63 8.10 6.72 -1.60
N ARG A 64 8.50 7.62 -2.51
CA ARG A 64 7.73 8.83 -2.82
C ARG A 64 6.32 8.50 -3.32
N ALA A 65 6.17 7.54 -4.23
CA ALA A 65 4.86 7.13 -4.72
C ALA A 65 3.96 6.55 -3.61
N LEU A 66 4.52 5.78 -2.65
CA LEU A 66 3.79 5.32 -1.47
C LEU A 66 3.36 6.46 -0.55
N ASP A 67 4.25 7.43 -0.27
CA ASP A 67 3.95 8.56 0.61
C ASP A 67 2.93 9.53 -0.05
N GLU A 68 2.98 9.67 -1.38
CA GLU A 68 1.97 10.37 -2.18
C GLU A 68 0.62 9.63 -2.17
N GLU A 69 0.59 8.30 -2.34
CA GLU A 69 -0.64 7.50 -2.26
C GLU A 69 -1.28 7.63 -0.88
N ALA A 70 -0.51 7.41 0.20
CA ALA A 70 -0.98 7.54 1.58
C ALA A 70 -1.55 8.94 1.88
N THR A 71 -0.95 9.99 1.30
CA THR A 71 -1.46 11.37 1.40
C THR A 71 -2.73 11.58 0.56
N SER A 72 -2.87 10.88 -0.57
CA SER A 72 -4.04 10.97 -1.46
C SER A 72 -5.31 10.31 -0.91
N VAL A 73 -5.17 9.34 0.01
CA VAL A 73 -6.28 8.62 0.69
C VAL A 73 -6.95 9.54 1.74
N ARG A 74 -7.55 10.62 1.27
CA ARG A 74 -8.39 11.51 2.08
C ARG A 74 -9.61 10.69 2.56
N PRO A 75 -9.84 10.51 3.88
CA PRO A 75 -10.80 9.55 4.40
C PRO A 75 -12.21 9.77 3.84
N LEU A 76 -12.93 8.68 3.54
CA LEU A 76 -14.21 8.73 2.82
C LEU A 76 -15.24 9.65 3.46
N GLY A 77 -15.28 9.75 4.80
CA GLY A 77 -16.15 10.69 5.53
C GLY A 77 -15.92 12.19 5.20
N SER A 78 -14.75 12.55 4.66
CA SER A 78 -14.49 13.91 4.16
C SER A 78 -15.08 14.15 2.76
N ARG A 79 -15.20 13.11 1.92
CA ARG A 79 -15.88 13.15 0.62
C ARG A 79 -17.40 13.00 0.79
N LEU A 80 -17.83 12.21 1.76
CA LEU A 80 -19.21 11.97 2.17
C LEU A 80 -19.68 12.95 3.28
N SER A 81 -19.10 14.15 3.32
CA SER A 81 -19.49 15.17 4.30
C SER A 81 -20.92 15.67 4.05
N ARG A 82 -21.59 16.17 5.10
CA ARG A 82 -22.94 16.74 4.97
C ARG A 82 -22.99 17.97 4.04
N ALA A 83 -21.86 18.65 3.84
CA ALA A 83 -21.72 19.77 2.91
C ALA A 83 -21.55 19.33 1.45
N SER A 84 -20.86 18.22 1.18
CA SER A 84 -20.64 17.69 -0.16
C SER A 84 -21.78 16.80 -0.68
N LEU A 85 -22.58 16.22 0.22
CA LEU A 85 -23.73 15.38 -0.16
C LEU A 85 -25.06 16.12 -0.33
N GLY A 86 -25.18 17.39 0.10
CA GLY A 86 -26.45 18.12 0.10
C GLY A 86 -27.14 18.19 -1.27
N THR A 87 -26.46 18.77 -2.26
CA THR A 87 -27.00 18.91 -3.64
C THR A 87 -27.34 17.58 -4.31
N PRO A 88 -26.45 16.55 -4.36
CA PRO A 88 -26.81 15.28 -4.99
C PRO A 88 -27.92 14.53 -4.24
N ALA A 89 -27.99 14.61 -2.89
CA ALA A 89 -29.09 13.99 -2.14
C ALA A 89 -30.45 14.62 -2.47
N LEU A 90 -30.51 15.96 -2.64
CA LEU A 90 -31.72 16.65 -3.09
C LEU A 90 -32.11 16.28 -4.52
N ALA A 91 -31.14 16.13 -5.43
CA ALA A 91 -31.39 15.69 -6.79
C ALA A 91 -31.94 14.25 -6.83
N THR A 92 -31.37 13.33 -6.06
CA THR A 92 -31.87 11.95 -5.93
C THR A 92 -33.27 11.91 -5.30
N ALA A 93 -33.54 12.72 -4.29
CA ALA A 93 -34.87 12.81 -3.68
C ALA A 93 -35.92 13.35 -4.67
N ALA A 94 -35.60 14.40 -5.44
CA ALA A 94 -36.47 14.93 -6.48
C ALA A 94 -36.73 13.91 -7.60
N ALA A 95 -35.70 13.18 -8.03
CA ALA A 95 -35.83 12.11 -9.03
C ALA A 95 -36.69 10.93 -8.53
N ALA A 96 -36.54 10.53 -7.26
CA ALA A 96 -37.37 9.49 -6.64
C ALA A 96 -38.84 9.92 -6.53
N ILE A 97 -39.10 11.16 -6.11
CA ILE A 97 -40.46 11.73 -6.08
C ILE A 97 -41.07 11.78 -7.49
N ALA A 98 -40.30 12.19 -8.50
CA ALA A 98 -40.74 12.21 -9.89
C ALA A 98 -41.03 10.81 -10.44
N ALA A 99 -40.23 9.80 -10.10
CA ALA A 99 -40.48 8.41 -10.45
C ALA A 99 -41.80 7.91 -9.83
N CYS A 100 -41.98 8.04 -8.50
CA CYS A 100 -43.22 7.64 -7.85
C CYS A 100 -44.45 8.41 -8.37
N ALA A 101 -44.30 9.68 -8.74
CA ALA A 101 -45.36 10.45 -9.38
C ALA A 101 -45.68 9.96 -10.80
N ALA A 102 -44.69 9.48 -11.55
CA ALA A 102 -44.90 8.84 -12.85
C ALA A 102 -45.58 7.46 -12.70
N ASP A 103 -45.13 6.62 -11.76
CA ASP A 103 -45.74 5.30 -11.49
C ASP A 103 -47.23 5.42 -11.12
N LEU A 104 -47.57 6.42 -10.31
CA LEU A 104 -48.95 6.71 -9.90
C LEU A 104 -49.77 7.43 -10.98
N GLY A 105 -49.15 8.34 -11.75
CA GLY A 105 -49.84 9.21 -12.72
C GLY A 105 -50.00 8.62 -14.12
N LEU A 106 -49.07 7.78 -14.57
CA LEU A 106 -49.19 6.99 -15.80
C LEU A 106 -49.91 5.66 -15.54
N GLY A 107 -49.93 5.21 -14.29
CA GLY A 107 -50.55 3.97 -13.84
C GLY A 107 -49.69 2.75 -14.13
N THR A 108 -49.30 2.02 -13.09
CA THR A 108 -48.67 0.71 -13.25
C THR A 108 -49.64 -0.26 -13.94
N SER A 109 -49.38 -0.58 -15.21
CA SER A 109 -50.03 -1.71 -15.89
C SER A 109 -49.65 -3.00 -15.18
N GLY A 110 -50.54 -3.52 -14.33
CA GLY A 110 -50.29 -4.69 -13.48
C GLY A 110 -50.09 -5.96 -14.29
N GLY A 111 -48.86 -6.23 -14.69
CA GLY A 111 -48.44 -7.37 -15.52
C GLY A 111 -47.28 -8.14 -14.89
N THR A 112 -47.55 -8.79 -13.76
CA THR A 112 -46.58 -9.67 -13.07
C THR A 112 -46.89 -11.14 -13.33
N ALA A 113 -46.34 -11.68 -14.43
CA ALA A 113 -46.19 -13.11 -14.69
C ALA A 113 -45.10 -13.33 -15.75
#